data_AF-T0CCM6-F1
#
_entry.id   AF-T0CCM6-F1
#
_cell.length_a   1.000
_cell.length_b   1.000
_cell.length_c   1.000
_cell.angle_alpha   90.00
_cell.angle_beta   90.00
_cell.angle_gamma   90.00
#
_symmetry.space_group_name_H-M   'P 1'
#
loop_
_entity.id
_entity.type
_entity.pdbx_description
1 polymer ?
#
loop_
_entity_poly.entity_id
_entity_poly.type
_entity_poly.pdbx_seq_one_letter_code
_entity_poly.pdbx_strand_id
1 'polypeptide(L)'
;MDTINTVLNSLGINSTFFIQLAIVTVLYFVTRNLIWSKLQEVLENREAKTTKMESGADEKTRLATELENEYKSKIEGAQSEAFNLIQNKKEEVTKREAVKVKELANKLEAEANSEKAKYSQELEEKKVAIMKDADELSALLVDKIVQ
;
A
#
# COMPACT_ATOMS: atom_id res chain seq x y z
N MET A 1 -97.72 -0.76 15.17
CA MET A 1 -96.85 0.43 15.29
C MET A 1 -96.62 0.79 16.76
N ASP A 2 -97.67 0.83 17.59
CA ASP A 2 -97.54 1.21 19.01
C ASP A 2 -96.70 0.26 19.85
N THR A 3 -96.87 -1.06 19.69
CA THR A 3 -96.10 -2.06 20.46
C THR A 3 -94.60 -2.02 20.18
N ILE A 4 -94.21 -1.67 18.94
CA ILE A 4 -92.82 -1.53 18.52
C ILE A 4 -92.20 -0.29 19.17
N ASN A 5 -92.93 0.82 19.19
CA ASN A 5 -92.50 2.05 19.84
C ASN A 5 -92.39 1.91 21.37
N THR A 6 -93.28 1.13 22.01
CA THR A 6 -93.21 0.84 23.46
C THR A 6 -91.99 -0.02 23.81
N VAL A 7 -91.67 -1.03 23.00
CA VAL A 7 -90.48 -1.89 23.20
C VAL A 7 -89.19 -1.10 22.96
N LEU A 8 -89.15 -0.23 21.94
CA LEU A 8 -87.99 0.65 21.66
C LEU A 8 -87.73 1.64 22.81
N ASN A 9 -88.77 2.27 23.34
CA ASN A 9 -88.65 3.16 24.50
C ASN A 9 -88.28 2.40 25.79
N SER A 10 -88.78 1.17 25.99
CA SER A 10 -88.40 0.27 27.09
C SER A 10 -86.94 -0.20 27.02
N LEU A 11 -86.36 -0.30 25.81
CA LEU A 11 -84.95 -0.60 25.58
C LEU A 11 -84.04 0.63 25.72
N GLY A 12 -84.60 1.80 26.02
CA GLY A 12 -83.85 3.06 26.16
C GLY A 12 -83.49 3.72 24.82
N ILE A 13 -84.02 3.23 23.70
CA ILE A 13 -83.81 3.81 22.35
C ILE A 13 -84.76 5.00 22.20
N ASN A 14 -84.38 6.10 22.84
CA ASN A 14 -85.05 7.41 22.75
C ASN A 14 -84.24 8.34 21.82
N SER A 15 -84.70 9.59 21.62
CA SER A 15 -83.96 10.63 20.87
C SER A 15 -82.49 10.79 21.33
N THR A 16 -82.23 10.55 22.62
CA THR A 16 -80.89 10.51 23.23
C THR A 16 -79.94 9.50 22.58
N PHE A 17 -80.45 8.35 22.09
CA PHE A 17 -79.65 7.35 21.39
C PHE A 17 -79.05 7.91 20.09
N PHE A 18 -79.86 8.63 19.31
CA PHE A 18 -79.38 9.27 18.07
C PHE A 18 -78.38 10.40 18.35
N ILE A 19 -78.59 11.16 19.43
CA ILE A 19 -77.64 12.19 19.88
C ILE A 19 -76.32 11.56 20.32
N GLN A 20 -76.36 10.48 21.09
CA GLN A 20 -75.18 9.76 21.54
C GLN A 20 -74.43 9.11 20.36
N LEU A 21 -75.15 8.55 19.40
CA LEU A 21 -74.58 8.01 18.16
C LEU A 21 -73.88 9.10 17.34
N ALA A 22 -74.49 10.29 17.23
CA ALA A 22 -73.88 11.43 16.55
C ALA A 22 -72.59 11.88 17.25
N ILE A 23 -72.59 11.98 18.58
CA ILE A 23 -71.39 12.33 19.37
C ILE A 23 -70.28 11.29 19.19
N VAL A 24 -70.61 9.99 19.26
CA VAL A 24 -69.63 8.90 19.04
C VAL A 24 -69.09 8.93 17.62
N THR A 25 -69.92 9.24 16.63
CA THR A 25 -69.50 9.36 15.23
C THR A 25 -68.53 10.54 15.05
N VAL A 26 -68.85 11.71 15.61
CA VAL A 26 -67.94 12.87 15.59
C VAL A 26 -66.63 12.55 16.30
N LEU A 27 -66.69 11.91 17.48
CA LEU A 27 -65.50 11.49 18.22
C LEU A 27 -64.65 10.49 17.41
N TYR A 28 -65.27 9.54 16.72
CA TYR A 28 -64.60 8.59 15.84
C TYR A 28 -63.85 9.31 14.71
N PHE A 29 -64.48 10.29 14.06
CA PHE A 29 -63.82 11.06 13.00
C PHE A 29 -62.66 11.91 13.52
N VAL A 30 -62.81 12.54 14.69
CA VAL A 30 -61.75 13.34 15.31
C VAL A 30 -60.57 12.46 15.71
N THR A 31 -60.82 11.33 16.37
CA THR A 31 -59.76 10.41 16.78
C THR A 31 -59.07 9.76 15.58
N ARG A 32 -59.82 9.37 14.55
CA ARG A 32 -59.25 8.80 13.32
C ARG A 32 -58.33 9.78 12.60
N ASN A 33 -58.76 11.04 12.45
CA ASN A 33 -57.97 12.01 11.71
C ASN A 33 -56.78 12.54 12.53
N LEU A 34 -56.98 12.83 13.81
CA LEU A 34 -55.97 13.47 14.64
C LEU A 34 -54.97 12.49 15.25
N ILE A 35 -55.46 11.38 15.83
CA ILE A 35 -54.62 10.44 16.59
C ILE A 35 -53.98 9.43 15.65
N TRP A 36 -54.77 8.81 14.76
CA TRP A 36 -54.26 7.75 13.90
C TRP A 36 -53.21 8.25 12.91
N SER A 37 -53.46 9.41 12.28
CA SER A 37 -52.49 10.03 11.36
C SER A 37 -51.18 10.38 12.06
N LYS A 38 -51.23 11.03 13.23
CA LYS A 38 -50.01 11.42 13.96
C LYS A 38 -49.27 10.20 14.54
N LEU A 39 -50.00 9.20 15.01
CA LEU A 39 -49.41 7.98 15.55
C LEU A 39 -48.67 7.22 14.46
N GLN A 40 -49.27 7.08 13.27
CA GLN A 40 -48.63 6.44 12.13
C GLN A 40 -47.38 7.21 11.68
N GLU A 41 -47.44 8.54 11.58
CA GLU A 41 -46.28 9.37 11.23
C GLU A 41 -45.11 9.20 12.23
N VAL A 42 -45.40 9.10 13.53
CA VAL A 42 -44.37 8.88 14.56
C VAL A 42 -43.78 7.47 14.48
N LEU A 43 -44.61 6.45 14.22
CA LEU A 43 -44.14 5.08 14.03
C LEU A 43 -43.25 4.97 12.78
N GLU A 44 -43.69 5.52 11.65
CA GLU A 44 -42.90 5.57 10.42
C GLU A 44 -41.60 6.36 10.60
N ASN A 45 -41.61 7.49 11.32
CA ASN A 45 -40.39 8.23 11.62
C ASN A 45 -39.42 7.45 12.50
N ARG A 46 -39.92 6.68 13.48
CA ARG A 46 -39.07 5.86 14.35
C ARG A 46 -38.48 4.69 13.59
N GLU A 47 -39.29 3.99 12.81
CA GLU A 47 -38.84 2.91 11.94
C GLU A 47 -37.83 3.42 10.91
N ALA A 48 -38.13 4.52 10.22
CA ALA A 48 -37.21 5.15 9.29
C ALA A 48 -35.91 5.60 9.95
N LYS A 49 -35.95 6.16 11.17
CA LYS A 49 -34.72 6.56 11.88
C LYS A 49 -33.89 5.37 12.32
N THR A 50 -34.49 4.31 12.83
CA THR A 50 -33.77 3.12 13.31
C THR A 50 -33.20 2.32 12.13
N THR A 51 -34.03 1.96 11.16
CA THR A 51 -33.60 1.15 10.00
C THR A 51 -32.64 1.92 9.08
N LYS A 52 -32.84 3.24 8.88
CA LYS A 52 -31.87 4.04 8.10
C LYS A 52 -30.59 4.33 8.86
N MET A 53 -30.60 4.42 10.20
CA MET A 53 -29.35 4.51 10.97
C MET A 53 -28.54 3.24 10.85
N GLU A 54 -29.19 2.07 10.93
CA GLU A 54 -28.54 0.77 10.78
C GLU A 54 -27.91 0.64 9.38
N SER A 55 -28.70 0.89 8.33
CA SER A 55 -28.18 0.90 6.95
C SER A 55 -27.06 1.93 6.73
N GLY A 56 -27.16 3.11 7.34
CA GLY A 56 -26.12 4.15 7.23
C GLY A 56 -24.84 3.82 8.01
N ALA A 57 -24.95 3.08 9.13
CA ALA A 57 -23.81 2.61 9.90
C ALA A 57 -23.06 1.50 9.15
N ASP A 58 -23.80 0.56 8.56
CA ASP A 58 -23.23 -0.49 7.73
C ASP A 58 -22.53 0.07 6.50
N GLU A 59 -23.15 1.05 5.83
CA GLU A 59 -22.54 1.72 4.68
C GLU A 59 -21.25 2.47 5.06
N LYS A 60 -21.25 3.20 6.18
CA LYS A 60 -20.03 3.88 6.67
C LYS A 60 -18.94 2.90 7.06
N THR A 61 -19.29 1.78 7.67
CA THR A 61 -18.33 0.73 8.04
C THR A 61 -17.75 0.10 6.77
N ARG A 62 -18.59 -0.21 5.79
CA ARG A 62 -18.15 -0.73 4.48
C ARG A 62 -17.19 0.24 3.79
N LEU A 63 -17.53 1.53 3.72
CA LEU A 63 -16.68 2.57 3.13
C LEU A 63 -15.36 2.72 3.87
N ALA A 64 -15.38 2.65 5.21
CA ALA A 64 -14.16 2.71 6.01
C ALA A 64 -13.23 1.51 5.74
N THR A 65 -13.78 0.29 5.68
CA THR A 65 -13.03 -0.92 5.35
C THR A 65 -12.51 -0.90 3.91
N GLU A 66 -13.30 -0.42 2.96
CA GLU A 66 -12.89 -0.25 1.56
C GLU A 66 -11.72 0.72 1.44
N LEU A 67 -11.81 1.87 2.13
CA LEU A 67 -10.74 2.87 2.18
C LEU A 67 -9.47 2.33 2.87
N GLU A 68 -9.61 1.61 3.98
CA GLU A 68 -8.49 0.98 4.66
C GLU A 68 -7.76 -0.02 3.75
N ASN A 69 -8.51 -0.87 3.05
CA ASN A 69 -7.95 -1.83 2.10
C ASN A 69 -7.24 -1.13 0.94
N GLU A 70 -7.81 -0.05 0.40
CA GLU A 70 -7.19 0.73 -0.65
C GLU A 70 -5.86 1.35 -0.20
N TYR A 71 -5.83 1.98 0.98
CA TYR A 71 -4.59 2.55 1.53
C TYR A 71 -3.55 1.48 1.82
N LYS A 72 -3.96 0.34 2.39
CA LYS A 72 -3.05 -0.77 2.64
C LYS A 72 -2.44 -1.29 1.33
N SER A 73 -3.27 -1.49 0.30
CA SER A 73 -2.79 -1.92 -1.02
C SER A 73 -1.83 -0.91 -1.65
N LYS A 74 -2.12 0.39 -1.55
CA LYS A 74 -1.21 1.45 -2.03
C LYS A 74 0.12 1.48 -1.28
N ILE A 75 0.09 1.30 0.05
CA ILE A 75 1.32 1.28 0.86
C ILE A 75 2.15 0.04 0.53
N GLU A 76 1.53 -1.14 0.44
CA GLU A 76 2.21 -2.38 0.07
C GLU A 76 2.80 -2.29 -1.35
N GLY A 77 2.05 -1.72 -2.30
CA GLY A 77 2.52 -1.44 -3.66
C GLY A 77 3.73 -0.51 -3.68
N ALA A 78 3.64 0.63 -2.99
CA ALA A 78 4.74 1.59 -2.89
C ALA A 78 5.98 1.00 -2.20
N GLN A 79 5.82 0.16 -1.17
CA GLN A 79 6.93 -0.55 -0.54
C GLN A 79 7.59 -1.55 -1.50
N SER A 80 6.78 -2.31 -2.25
CA SER A 80 7.30 -3.25 -3.26
C SER A 80 8.06 -2.51 -4.36
N GLU A 81 7.52 -1.42 -4.88
CA GLU A 81 8.17 -0.58 -5.89
C GLU A 81 9.48 0.03 -5.37
N ALA A 82 9.48 0.57 -4.15
CA ALA A 82 10.69 1.11 -3.53
C ALA A 82 11.76 0.04 -3.34
N PHE A 83 11.37 -1.16 -2.88
CA PHE A 83 12.29 -2.28 -2.73
C PHE A 83 12.89 -2.71 -4.07
N ASN A 84 12.04 -2.86 -5.11
CA ASN A 84 12.49 -3.20 -6.45
C ASN A 84 13.43 -2.13 -7.02
N LEU A 85 13.13 -0.84 -6.81
CA LEU A 85 13.99 0.26 -7.24
C LEU A 85 15.38 0.20 -6.57
N ILE A 86 15.41 0.00 -5.24
CA ILE A 86 16.65 -0.11 -4.47
C ILE A 86 17.45 -1.33 -4.94
N GLN A 87 16.80 -2.48 -5.12
CA GLN A 87 17.44 -3.70 -5.57
C GLN A 87 18.03 -3.54 -6.97
N ASN A 88 17.26 -3.01 -7.92
CA ASN A 88 17.74 -2.73 -9.28
C ASN A 88 18.92 -1.76 -9.27
N LYS A 89 18.86 -0.68 -8.46
CA LYS A 89 19.96 0.27 -8.37
C LYS A 89 21.20 -0.34 -7.72
N LYS A 90 21.03 -1.18 -6.71
CA LYS A 90 22.12 -1.92 -6.08
C LYS A 90 22.80 -2.84 -7.08
N GLU A 91 22.03 -3.60 -7.86
CA GLU A 91 22.57 -4.48 -8.90
C GLU A 91 23.30 -3.70 -10.00
N GLU A 92 22.74 -2.57 -10.46
CA GLU A 92 23.38 -1.70 -11.45
C GLU A 92 24.73 -1.17 -10.92
N VAL A 93 24.76 -0.69 -9.68
CA VAL A 93 25.99 -0.21 -9.03
C VAL A 93 26.99 -1.35 -8.87
N THR A 94 26.58 -2.52 -8.38
CA THR A 94 27.47 -3.67 -8.24
C THR A 94 28.07 -4.10 -9.58
N LYS A 95 27.27 -4.14 -10.65
CA LYS A 95 27.77 -4.43 -12.01
C LYS A 95 28.77 -3.37 -12.47
N ARG A 96 28.47 -2.09 -12.27
CA ARG A 96 29.35 -0.99 -12.66
C ARG A 96 30.69 -1.03 -11.90
N GLU A 97 30.65 -1.25 -10.60
CA GLU A 97 31.87 -1.36 -9.78
C GLU A 97 32.66 -2.61 -10.14
N ALA A 98 32.01 -3.74 -10.41
CA ALA A 98 32.69 -4.95 -10.88
C ALA A 98 33.43 -4.73 -12.21
N VAL A 99 32.81 -4.00 -13.16
CA VAL A 99 33.48 -3.63 -14.42
C VAL A 99 34.67 -2.72 -14.15
N LYS A 100 34.53 -1.68 -13.33
CA LYS A 100 35.64 -0.77 -12.98
C LYS A 100 36.80 -1.51 -12.30
N VAL A 101 36.51 -2.40 -11.36
CA VAL A 101 37.52 -3.22 -10.68
C VAL A 101 38.26 -4.08 -11.69
N LYS A 102 37.55 -4.70 -12.64
CA LYS A 102 38.16 -5.49 -13.71
C LYS A 102 39.01 -4.65 -14.64
N GLU A 103 38.57 -3.45 -15.01
CA GLU A 103 39.35 -2.51 -15.82
C GLU A 103 40.62 -2.05 -15.11
N LEU A 104 40.52 -1.72 -13.82
CA LEU A 104 41.67 -1.34 -12.99
C LEU A 104 42.65 -2.50 -12.82
N ALA A 105 42.16 -3.71 -12.57
CA ALA A 105 42.99 -4.91 -12.49
C ALA A 105 43.74 -5.15 -13.80
N ASN A 106 43.06 -5.07 -14.96
CA ASN A 106 43.69 -5.22 -16.26
C ASN A 106 44.74 -4.14 -16.53
N LYS A 107 44.48 -2.88 -16.14
CA LYS A 107 45.47 -1.79 -16.27
C LYS A 107 46.69 -2.03 -15.41
N LEU A 108 46.49 -2.43 -14.16
CA LEU A 108 47.58 -2.72 -13.23
C LEU A 108 48.43 -3.92 -13.71
N GLU A 109 47.77 -4.95 -14.25
CA GLU A 109 48.46 -6.11 -14.82
C GLU A 109 49.26 -5.72 -16.07
N ALA A 110 48.71 -4.87 -16.93
CA ALA A 110 49.42 -4.34 -18.10
C ALA A 110 50.63 -3.49 -17.70
N GLU A 111 50.49 -2.62 -16.69
CA GLU A 111 51.60 -1.82 -16.13
C GLU A 111 52.67 -2.71 -15.51
N ALA A 112 52.28 -3.68 -14.68
CA ALA A 112 53.21 -4.62 -14.05
C ALA A 112 53.97 -5.47 -15.08
N ASN A 113 53.30 -5.92 -16.15
CA ASN A 113 53.95 -6.66 -17.24
C ASN A 113 54.90 -5.77 -18.05
N SER A 114 54.52 -4.52 -18.32
CA SER A 114 55.39 -3.54 -18.96
C SER A 114 56.63 -3.24 -18.10
N GLU A 115 56.46 -3.06 -16.80
CA GLU A 115 57.57 -2.81 -15.87
C GLU A 115 58.50 -4.03 -15.77
N LYS A 116 57.95 -5.24 -15.67
CA LYS A 116 58.74 -6.49 -15.75
C LYS A 116 59.51 -6.60 -17.06
N ALA A 117 58.89 -6.26 -18.19
CA ALA A 117 59.56 -6.30 -19.49
C ALA A 117 60.74 -5.32 -19.54
N LYS A 118 60.54 -4.08 -19.08
CA LYS A 118 61.62 -3.08 -18.95
C LYS A 118 62.75 -3.56 -18.04
N TYR A 119 62.41 -4.07 -16.86
CA TYR A 119 63.39 -4.60 -15.92
C TYR A 119 64.16 -5.79 -16.49
N SER A 120 63.51 -6.66 -17.27
CA SER A 120 64.18 -7.78 -17.95
C SER A 120 65.14 -7.33 -19.04
N GLN A 121 64.80 -6.26 -19.79
CA GLN A 121 65.72 -5.65 -20.75
C GLN A 121 66.92 -5.02 -20.05
N GLU A 122 66.69 -4.22 -19.00
CA GLU A 122 67.78 -3.62 -18.22
C GLU A 122 68.69 -4.68 -17.59
N LEU A 123 68.14 -5.80 -17.13
CA LEU A 123 68.91 -6.92 -16.58
C LEU A 123 69.78 -7.57 -17.65
N GLU A 124 69.25 -7.75 -18.86
CA GLU A 124 69.99 -8.36 -19.96
C GLU A 124 71.11 -7.44 -20.45
N GLU A 125 70.84 -6.12 -20.57
CA GLU A 125 71.86 -5.12 -20.86
C GLU A 125 72.97 -5.11 -19.81
N LYS A 126 72.61 -5.14 -18.52
CA LYS A 126 73.58 -5.23 -17.43
C LYS A 126 74.35 -6.55 -17.43
N LYS A 127 73.72 -7.68 -17.77
CA LYS A 127 74.40 -8.97 -17.92
C LYS A 127 75.45 -8.92 -19.02
N VAL A 128 75.11 -8.38 -20.19
CA VAL A 128 76.05 -8.25 -21.31
C VAL A 128 77.24 -7.35 -20.91
N ALA A 129 76.98 -6.24 -20.22
CA ALA A 129 78.03 -5.37 -19.70
C ALA A 129 78.93 -6.09 -18.69
N ILE A 130 78.35 -6.82 -17.72
CA ILE A 130 79.11 -7.60 -16.73
C ILE A 130 79.93 -8.72 -17.39
N MET A 131 79.39 -9.41 -18.41
CA MET A 131 80.15 -10.43 -19.13
C MET A 131 81.34 -9.82 -19.87
N LYS A 132 81.17 -8.65 -20.49
CA LYS A 132 82.27 -7.92 -21.11
C LYS A 132 83.32 -7.49 -20.09
N ASP A 133 82.90 -6.93 -18.95
CA ASP A 133 83.80 -6.55 -17.86
C ASP A 133 84.53 -7.78 -17.30
N ALA A 134 83.87 -8.93 -17.22
CA ALA A 134 84.47 -10.19 -16.78
C ALA A 134 85.50 -10.73 -17.78
N ASP A 135 85.25 -10.60 -19.09
CA ASP A 135 86.20 -10.95 -20.15
C ASP A 135 87.43 -10.04 -20.11
N GLU A 136 87.25 -8.73 -19.94
CA GLU A 136 88.34 -7.76 -19.77
C GLU A 136 89.17 -8.04 -18.50
N LEU A 137 88.51 -8.33 -17.38
CA LEU A 137 89.18 -8.69 -16.12
C LEU A 137 89.95 -10.01 -16.26
N SER A 138 89.40 -10.99 -16.97
CA SER A 138 90.05 -12.27 -17.25
C SER A 138 91.29 -12.10 -18.13
N ALA A 139 91.22 -11.24 -19.14
CA ALA A 139 92.37 -10.90 -19.98
C ALA A 139 93.48 -10.19 -19.16
N LEU A 140 93.12 -9.24 -18.29
CA LEU A 140 94.05 -8.58 -17.38
C LEU A 140 94.70 -9.57 -16.39
N LEU A 141 93.95 -10.54 -15.89
CA LEU A 141 94.47 -11.58 -15.00
C LEU A 141 95.47 -12.48 -15.72
N VAL A 142 95.20 -12.89 -16.96
CA VAL A 142 96.13 -13.68 -17.76
C VAL A 142 97.40 -12.90 -18.07
N ASP A 143 97.29 -11.63 -18.45
CA ASP A 143 98.45 -10.77 -18.73
C ASP A 143 99.35 -10.60 -17.50
N LYS A 144 98.74 -10.50 -16.31
CA LYS A 144 99.46 -10.37 -15.03
C LYS A 144 100.04 -11.69 -14.47
N ILE A 145 99.60 -12.84 -14.98
CA ILE A 145 100.15 -14.16 -14.62
C ILE A 145 101.29 -14.57 -15.58
N VAL A 146 101.29 -14.05 -16.81
CA VAL A 146 102.30 -14.33 -17.84
C VAL A 146 103.53 -13.40 -17.75
N GLN A 147 103.40 -12.21 -17.14
CA GLN A 147 104.52 -11.41 -16.65
C GLN A 147 105.06 -11.92 -15.30
#